data_AF-A0A7C3U0H7-F1
#
_entry.id   AF-A0A7C3U0H7-F1
#
_cell.length_a   1.000
_cell.length_b   1.000
_cell.length_c   1.000
_cell.angle_alpha   90.00
_cell.angle_beta   90.00
_cell.angle_gamma   90.00
#
_symmetry.space_group_name_H-M   'P 1'
#
loop_
_entity.id
_entity.type
_entity.pdbx_description
1 polymer ?
#
loop_
_entity_poly.entity_id
_entity_poly.type
_entity_poly.pdbx_seq_one_letter_code
_entity_poly.pdbx_strand_id
1 'polypeptide(L)'
;MKRKETDATGSAIERGKAMEPEILLKVNGRSEKVRTAPDTPLLFVLRNTLGLKAAKLACGLEQCGACTVLLDGWAVPSCRIPARAAQGREIVTLEGLGDAERLHPLQRAFLEEHAVQCGFCTSGMILAAKALLDRNPDPSEGEIKAALAGHLCRCGVYDRIVRAVKRAAGRPLPPPSFRKGEGSIHPVPTREEEESFTDGLAGSLMHTPEVDAWLEIHEDETVTVFTGKAELGQDIRTAVALIAAEELNLPLNRIRVVTADTARTPNEGVTASSLSMETSGSAVRNAAAEARRLLVEKAAERWGVPADRLVVEEGTIRDPEDGKRITYGTLFGGRKFQTKVMGRGRLKPPDERRLWGKSIPRLDLLDKVTGRFRFVHDLDLPGMVHGRVIRPPHYRARLKSVDEEPLKALPGVLKWVRDGSFLGVIAEKEEQAVKAARIMAEGAVWEGEAGLPDHQGLLAYMESQPDQAFLVQEGTPVDDPIPPVSPPSDAVHTYQAVYFRPYHMHAALGPSAAVAHFEGGKLTVWSHTQGVYPLRSALAQVLSLDKKDIRVIHMEGPGCYGHNGADDAALDAALLARALPGRPVSLKWTRRDEHLWE
;
A
#
# COMPACT_ATOMS: atom_id res chain seq x y z
N MET A 1 47.38 -48.60 -11.23
CA MET A 1 46.23 -48.30 -12.12
C MET A 1 45.07 -47.80 -11.27
N LYS A 2 44.93 -46.48 -11.12
CA LYS A 2 43.86 -45.84 -10.35
C LYS A 2 42.84 -45.26 -11.34
N ARG A 3 41.56 -45.58 -11.13
CA ARG A 3 40.40 -44.96 -11.81
C ARG A 3 40.31 -43.49 -11.42
N LYS A 4 40.01 -42.62 -12.39
CA LYS A 4 39.58 -41.24 -12.17
C LYS A 4 38.16 -41.09 -12.73
N GLU A 5 37.23 -40.78 -11.85
CA GLU A 5 35.98 -40.09 -12.16
C GLU A 5 36.30 -38.71 -12.73
N THR A 6 35.51 -38.24 -13.70
CA THR A 6 35.52 -36.83 -14.12
C THR A 6 34.09 -36.31 -14.11
N ASP A 7 33.90 -35.29 -13.28
CA ASP A 7 32.75 -34.42 -13.15
C ASP A 7 32.17 -33.96 -14.49
N ALA A 8 30.85 -34.06 -14.60
CA ALA A 8 30.05 -33.38 -15.61
C ALA A 8 29.19 -32.31 -14.90
N THR A 9 29.82 -31.24 -14.43
CA THR A 9 29.14 -30.01 -14.03
C THR A 9 29.81 -28.82 -14.73
N GLY A 10 29.09 -28.17 -15.64
CA GLY A 10 29.49 -26.90 -16.21
C GLY A 10 29.38 -26.83 -17.73
N SER A 11 28.21 -26.42 -18.24
CA SER A 11 28.07 -25.46 -19.35
C SER A 11 26.60 -25.38 -19.76
N ALA A 12 25.86 -24.48 -19.13
CA ALA A 12 24.51 -24.09 -19.56
C ALA A 12 24.26 -22.61 -19.27
N ILE A 13 25.24 -21.73 -19.50
CA ILE A 13 25.08 -20.28 -19.34
C ILE A 13 25.83 -19.53 -20.45
N GLU A 14 25.49 -19.78 -21.72
CA GLU A 14 25.71 -18.81 -22.80
C GLU A 14 24.65 -19.06 -23.89
N ARG A 15 23.38 -18.71 -23.61
CA ARG A 15 22.35 -18.62 -24.66
C ARG A 15 22.32 -17.18 -25.16
N GLY A 16 22.54 -17.01 -26.47
CA GLY A 16 22.82 -15.74 -27.14
C GLY A 16 21.87 -14.61 -26.76
N LYS A 17 22.40 -13.58 -26.09
CA LYS A 17 21.73 -12.28 -25.97
C LYS A 17 21.62 -11.68 -27.37
N ALA A 18 20.41 -11.56 -27.91
CA ALA A 18 20.18 -10.62 -28.99
C ALA A 18 20.70 -9.25 -28.54
N MET A 19 21.63 -8.67 -29.31
CA MET A 19 22.28 -7.42 -28.90
C MET A 19 21.28 -6.28 -29.00
N GLU A 20 20.75 -5.84 -27.85
CA GLU A 20 19.87 -4.68 -27.76
C GLU A 20 20.63 -3.43 -28.25
N PRO A 21 20.09 -2.66 -29.20
CA PRO A 21 20.75 -1.46 -29.70
C PRO A 21 20.85 -0.39 -28.61
N GLU A 22 21.87 0.46 -28.72
CA GLU A 22 22.01 1.65 -27.88
C GLU A 22 21.16 2.79 -28.46
N ILE A 23 20.30 3.37 -27.62
CA ILE A 23 19.45 4.53 -27.93
C ILE A 23 19.85 5.67 -26.99
N LEU A 24 19.90 6.90 -27.52
CA LEU A 24 20.17 8.11 -26.73
C LEU A 24 18.85 8.81 -26.38
N LEU A 25 18.55 8.94 -25.09
CA LEU A 25 17.36 9.64 -24.58
C LEU A 25 17.77 10.90 -23.81
N LYS A 26 17.04 12.00 -23.99
CA LYS A 26 17.23 13.22 -23.18
C LYS A 26 16.19 13.24 -22.06
N VAL A 27 16.58 12.83 -20.85
CA VAL A 27 15.67 12.69 -19.69
C VAL A 27 16.07 13.65 -18.58
N ASN A 28 15.13 14.48 -18.12
CA ASN A 28 15.33 15.45 -17.03
C ASN A 28 16.58 16.34 -17.27
N GLY A 29 16.77 16.78 -18.52
CA GLY A 29 17.92 17.59 -18.93
C GLY A 29 19.24 16.83 -19.16
N ARG A 30 19.28 15.52 -18.89
CA ARG A 30 20.48 14.67 -19.07
C ARG A 30 20.37 13.80 -20.31
N SER A 31 21.49 13.55 -20.99
CA SER A 31 21.56 12.62 -22.11
C SER A 31 21.98 11.23 -21.61
N GLU A 32 21.06 10.28 -21.67
CA GLU A 32 21.22 8.93 -21.16
C GLU A 32 21.34 7.93 -22.32
N LYS A 33 22.40 7.11 -22.29
CA LYS A 33 22.58 6.00 -23.23
C LYS A 33 21.95 4.74 -22.64
N VAL A 34 20.94 4.21 -23.32
CA VAL A 34 20.20 3.03 -22.86
C VAL A 34 20.29 1.92 -23.89
N ARG A 35 20.54 0.69 -23.42
CA ARG A 35 20.45 -0.52 -24.27
C ARG A 35 19.06 -1.12 -24.10
N THR A 36 18.27 -1.07 -25.15
CA THR A 36 16.89 -1.59 -25.12
C THR A 36 16.39 -1.87 -26.54
N ALA A 37 15.42 -2.77 -26.67
CA ALA A 37 14.75 -2.98 -27.94
C ALA A 37 14.02 -1.69 -28.38
N PRO A 38 14.06 -1.29 -29.68
CA PRO A 38 13.44 -0.05 -30.16
C PRO A 38 11.94 0.06 -29.93
N ASP A 39 11.24 -1.06 -29.75
CA ASP A 39 9.81 -1.19 -29.48
C ASP A 39 9.45 -1.30 -28.00
N THR A 40 10.44 -1.39 -27.10
CA THR A 40 10.19 -1.35 -25.65
C THR A 40 9.43 -0.07 -25.30
N PRO A 41 8.29 -0.17 -24.58
CA PRO A 41 7.61 1.00 -24.05
C PRO A 41 8.53 1.89 -23.21
N LEU A 42 8.47 3.20 -23.43
CA LEU A 42 9.28 4.20 -22.74
C LEU A 42 9.16 4.07 -21.21
N LEU A 43 7.96 3.73 -20.72
CA LEU A 43 7.72 3.46 -19.32
C LEU A 43 8.68 2.41 -18.73
N PHE A 44 8.93 1.30 -19.44
CA PHE A 44 9.85 0.27 -18.96
C PHE A 44 11.31 0.75 -19.01
N VAL A 45 11.69 1.55 -20.01
CA VAL A 45 13.04 2.14 -20.06
C VAL A 45 13.27 3.07 -18.87
N LEU A 46 12.35 4.01 -18.63
CA LEU A 46 12.41 4.93 -17.50
C LEU A 46 12.51 4.19 -16.16
N ARG A 47 11.64 3.20 -15.96
CA ARG A 47 11.55 2.49 -14.68
C ARG A 47 12.67 1.48 -14.49
N ASN A 48 12.89 0.60 -15.45
CA ASN A 48 13.73 -0.59 -15.28
C ASN A 48 15.18 -0.34 -15.68
N THR A 49 15.44 0.56 -16.62
CA THR A 49 16.81 0.90 -17.05
C THR A 49 17.34 2.13 -16.33
N LEU A 50 16.54 3.19 -16.21
CA LEU A 50 16.98 4.47 -15.62
C LEU A 50 16.63 4.63 -14.13
N GLY A 51 15.86 3.71 -13.54
CA GLY A 51 15.47 3.76 -12.12
C GLY A 51 14.49 4.89 -11.75
N LEU A 52 13.91 5.57 -12.74
CA LEU A 52 12.90 6.62 -12.59
C LEU A 52 11.52 5.98 -12.47
N LYS A 53 11.05 5.80 -11.22
CA LYS A 53 9.84 5.02 -10.92
C LYS A 53 8.58 5.87 -10.69
N ALA A 54 8.63 7.20 -10.81
CA ALA A 54 7.45 8.03 -10.55
C ALA A 54 6.31 7.76 -11.53
N ALA A 55 6.61 7.60 -12.82
CA ALA A 55 5.66 7.12 -13.81
C ALA A 55 5.26 5.67 -13.47
N LYS A 56 3.96 5.41 -13.34
CA LYS A 56 3.44 4.11 -12.88
C LYS A 56 2.87 3.26 -14.01
N LEU A 57 3.15 1.96 -13.98
CA LEU A 57 2.41 0.97 -14.78
C LEU A 57 1.11 0.62 -14.06
N ALA A 58 0.01 1.18 -14.54
CA ALA A 58 -1.33 0.97 -13.99
C ALA A 58 -2.21 0.20 -14.98
N CYS A 59 -2.89 0.88 -15.91
CA CYS A 59 -3.68 0.19 -16.93
C CYS A 59 -2.82 -0.44 -18.04
N GLY A 60 -1.73 0.21 -18.45
CA GLY A 60 -0.96 -0.16 -19.64
C GLY A 60 -1.67 0.11 -20.98
N LEU A 61 -2.79 0.83 -20.94
CA LEU A 61 -3.75 1.04 -22.05
C LEU A 61 -4.04 2.53 -22.32
N GLU A 62 -3.23 3.44 -21.77
CA GLU A 62 -3.40 4.91 -21.94
C GLU A 62 -4.67 5.51 -21.33
N GLN A 63 -5.41 4.76 -20.50
CA GLN A 63 -6.72 5.19 -19.98
C GLN A 63 -6.67 5.91 -18.62
N CYS A 64 -5.60 5.75 -17.85
CA CYS A 64 -5.58 6.18 -16.43
C CYS A 64 -4.70 7.40 -16.12
N GLY A 65 -3.80 7.80 -17.03
CA GLY A 65 -2.85 8.90 -16.82
C GLY A 65 -1.72 8.66 -15.81
N ALA A 66 -1.67 7.53 -15.08
CA ALA A 66 -0.64 7.30 -14.05
C ALA A 66 0.81 7.19 -14.59
N CYS A 67 0.96 6.89 -15.88
CA CYS A 67 2.25 6.79 -16.58
C CYS A 67 2.68 8.09 -17.29
N THR A 68 1.96 9.18 -17.11
CA THR A 68 2.21 10.42 -17.84
C THR A 68 3.63 10.93 -17.60
N VAL A 69 4.29 11.35 -18.68
CA VAL A 69 5.53 12.12 -18.71
C VAL A 69 5.33 13.34 -19.60
N LEU A 70 6.22 14.33 -19.53
CA LEU A 70 6.27 15.37 -20.56
C LEU A 70 7.23 14.92 -21.66
N LEU A 71 6.77 15.02 -22.91
CA LEU A 71 7.58 14.81 -24.10
C LEU A 71 7.50 16.08 -24.94
N ASP A 72 8.61 16.82 -25.01
CA ASP A 72 8.70 18.17 -25.59
C ASP A 72 7.63 19.12 -25.00
N GLY A 73 7.42 19.07 -23.68
CA GLY A 73 6.44 19.89 -22.97
C GLY A 73 4.99 19.39 -23.02
N TRP A 74 4.69 18.34 -23.79
CA TRP A 74 3.34 17.75 -23.85
C TRP A 74 3.18 16.58 -22.89
N ALA A 75 2.11 16.57 -22.09
CA ALA A 75 1.76 15.45 -21.25
C ALA A 75 1.29 14.26 -22.10
N VAL A 76 2.02 13.15 -22.05
CA VAL A 76 1.77 11.96 -22.88
C VAL A 76 1.92 10.65 -22.09
N PRO A 77 1.18 9.59 -22.46
CA PRO A 77 1.25 8.30 -21.76
C PRO A 77 2.50 7.49 -22.16
N SER A 78 3.48 7.38 -21.27
CA SER A 78 4.73 6.64 -21.55
C SER A 78 4.56 5.13 -21.73
N CYS A 79 3.44 4.54 -21.29
CA CYS A 79 3.19 3.09 -21.35
C CYS A 79 3.04 2.53 -22.78
N ARG A 80 2.87 3.39 -23.79
CA ARG A 80 2.64 2.99 -25.18
C ARG A 80 3.51 3.71 -26.20
N ILE A 81 4.32 4.67 -25.75
CA ILE A 81 5.33 5.32 -26.59
C ILE A 81 6.54 4.38 -26.68
N PRO A 82 6.94 3.88 -27.87
CA PRO A 82 8.14 3.06 -27.98
C PRO A 82 9.40 3.90 -27.79
N ALA A 83 10.47 3.32 -27.23
CA ALA A 83 11.73 4.01 -26.95
C ALA A 83 12.29 4.77 -28.17
N ARG A 84 12.21 4.18 -29.36
CA ARG A 84 12.64 4.83 -30.61
C ARG A 84 11.93 6.14 -30.92
N ALA A 85 10.65 6.27 -30.54
CA ALA A 85 9.85 7.47 -30.80
C ALA A 85 10.16 8.61 -29.82
N ALA A 86 10.86 8.32 -28.72
CA ALA A 86 11.31 9.28 -27.74
C ALA A 86 12.78 9.71 -27.94
N GLN A 87 13.50 9.04 -28.86
CA GLN A 87 14.89 9.36 -29.18
C GLN A 87 15.04 10.80 -29.70
N GLY A 88 16.00 11.54 -29.13
CA GLY A 88 16.26 12.93 -29.50
C GLY A 88 15.25 13.96 -28.98
N ARG A 89 14.18 13.51 -28.30
CA ARG A 89 13.14 14.36 -27.73
C ARG A 89 13.40 14.62 -26.26
N GLU A 90 12.88 15.73 -25.72
CA GLU A 90 13.03 16.07 -24.31
C GLU A 90 11.98 15.38 -23.47
N ILE A 91 12.42 14.59 -22.49
CA ILE A 91 11.58 13.83 -21.57
C ILE A 91 11.70 14.44 -20.19
N VAL A 92 10.58 14.83 -19.57
CA VAL A 92 10.54 15.27 -18.17
C VAL A 92 9.62 14.36 -17.37
N THR A 93 10.16 13.77 -16.31
CA THR A 93 9.43 12.97 -15.31
C THR A 93 9.18 13.80 -14.05
N LEU A 94 8.43 13.24 -13.08
CA LEU A 94 8.18 13.94 -11.82
C LEU A 94 9.47 14.21 -11.06
N GLU A 95 10.40 13.26 -11.08
CA GLU A 95 11.73 13.39 -10.50
C GLU A 95 12.54 14.54 -11.12
N GLY A 96 12.20 14.98 -12.33
CA GLY A 96 12.83 16.10 -13.02
C GLY A 96 12.29 17.49 -12.62
N LEU A 97 11.21 17.58 -11.85
CA LEU A 97 10.63 18.89 -11.48
C LEU A 97 11.32 19.55 -10.30
N GLY A 98 11.77 18.74 -9.34
CA GLY A 98 12.32 19.21 -8.08
C GLY A 98 12.46 18.05 -7.09
N ASP A 99 13.22 18.32 -6.03
CA ASP A 99 13.55 17.37 -4.97
C ASP A 99 13.07 17.88 -3.59
N ALA A 100 13.49 17.20 -2.53
CA ALA A 100 13.11 17.56 -1.17
C ALA A 100 13.63 18.92 -0.69
N GLU A 101 14.72 19.42 -1.28
CA GLU A 101 15.32 20.70 -0.91
C GLU A 101 14.73 21.84 -1.75
N ARG A 102 14.48 21.57 -3.04
CA ARG A 102 13.94 22.55 -3.99
C ARG A 102 12.75 21.97 -4.74
N LEU A 103 11.60 22.04 -4.08
CA LEU A 103 10.31 21.65 -4.66
C LEU A 103 9.86 22.63 -5.75
N HIS A 104 9.36 22.07 -6.86
CA HIS A 104 8.56 22.80 -7.84
C HIS A 104 7.27 23.34 -7.18
N PRO A 105 6.72 24.51 -7.61
CA PRO A 105 5.49 25.06 -7.04
C PRO A 105 4.32 24.06 -6.98
N LEU A 106 4.13 23.23 -8.01
CA LEU A 106 3.13 22.15 -7.99
C LEU A 106 3.42 21.08 -6.93
N GLN A 107 4.67 20.65 -6.76
CA GLN A 107 5.01 19.65 -5.74
C GLN A 107 4.72 20.20 -4.34
N ARG A 108 5.10 21.46 -4.08
CA ARG A 108 4.80 22.16 -2.83
C ARG A 108 3.29 22.30 -2.61
N ALA A 109 2.54 22.71 -3.62
CA ALA A 109 1.10 22.90 -3.50
C ALA A 109 0.37 21.57 -3.24
N PHE A 110 0.81 20.45 -3.82
CA PHE A 110 0.23 19.13 -3.53
C PHE A 110 0.48 18.69 -2.08
N LEU A 111 1.61 19.07 -1.49
CA LEU A 111 1.88 18.85 -0.06
C LEU A 111 0.97 19.69 0.82
N GLU A 112 0.95 21.01 0.58
CA GLU A 112 0.20 21.97 1.39
C GLU A 112 -1.31 21.72 1.35
N GLU A 113 -1.84 21.25 0.21
CA GLU A 113 -3.27 20.93 0.07
C GLU A 113 -3.62 19.48 0.39
N HIS A 114 -2.66 18.67 0.85
CA HIS A 114 -2.84 17.24 1.11
C HIS A 114 -3.54 16.54 -0.06
N ALA A 115 -3.11 16.86 -1.30
CA ALA A 115 -3.73 16.43 -2.56
C ALA A 115 -3.36 14.99 -2.95
N VAL A 116 -3.05 14.17 -1.95
CA VAL A 116 -2.50 12.82 -2.08
C VAL A 116 -3.06 11.96 -0.94
N GLN A 117 -3.60 10.78 -1.30
CA GLN A 117 -3.92 9.70 -0.36
C GLN A 117 -2.96 8.52 -0.59
N CYS A 118 -3.36 7.49 -1.37
CA CYS A 118 -2.43 6.41 -1.72
C CYS A 118 -1.25 6.94 -2.56
N GLY A 119 -1.51 7.89 -3.46
CA GLY A 119 -0.50 8.61 -4.24
C GLY A 119 -0.04 7.94 -5.53
N PHE A 120 -0.64 6.81 -5.92
CA PHE A 120 -0.26 6.11 -7.15
C PHE A 120 -0.56 6.92 -8.43
N CYS A 121 -1.55 7.84 -8.40
CA CYS A 121 -1.87 8.76 -9.52
C CYS A 121 -1.01 10.02 -9.55
N THR A 122 -0.34 10.36 -8.43
CA THR A 122 0.14 11.71 -8.15
C THR A 122 1.12 12.21 -9.21
N SER A 123 2.02 11.35 -9.69
CA SER A 123 2.96 11.72 -10.75
C SER A 123 2.28 12.19 -12.02
N GLY A 124 1.27 11.45 -12.49
CA GLY A 124 0.55 11.82 -13.70
C GLY A 124 -0.24 13.11 -13.55
N MET A 125 -0.90 13.28 -12.39
CA MET A 125 -1.63 14.49 -12.06
C MET A 125 -0.76 15.74 -12.05
N ILE A 126 0.41 15.67 -11.40
CA ILE A 126 1.34 16.81 -11.31
C ILE A 126 1.89 17.17 -12.69
N LEU A 127 2.27 16.19 -13.52
CA LEU A 127 2.84 16.47 -14.84
C LEU A 127 1.79 17.00 -15.82
N ALA A 128 0.55 16.50 -15.76
CA ALA A 128 -0.55 17.08 -16.52
C ALA A 128 -0.86 18.52 -16.12
N ALA A 129 -0.89 18.80 -14.81
CA ALA A 129 -1.04 20.15 -14.30
C ALA A 129 0.11 21.06 -14.71
N LYS A 130 1.35 20.55 -14.71
CA LYS A 130 2.50 21.30 -15.21
C LYS A 130 2.34 21.67 -16.68
N ALA A 131 1.99 20.70 -17.53
CA ALA A 131 1.78 20.95 -18.95
C ALA A 131 0.70 22.01 -19.20
N LEU A 132 -0.35 22.05 -18.36
CA LEU A 132 -1.35 23.10 -18.39
C LEU A 132 -0.75 24.46 -18.00
N LEU A 133 -0.11 24.56 -16.82
CA LEU A 133 0.40 25.82 -16.29
C LEU A 133 1.51 26.45 -17.13
N ASP A 134 2.33 25.62 -17.80
CA ASP A 134 3.34 26.11 -18.73
C ASP A 134 2.72 26.80 -19.97
N ARG A 135 1.47 26.46 -20.33
CA ARG A 135 0.73 27.08 -21.46
C ARG A 135 -0.24 28.17 -21.02
N ASN A 136 -0.90 27.98 -19.89
CA ASN A 136 -1.83 28.93 -19.28
C ASN A 136 -1.49 29.08 -17.79
N PRO A 137 -0.72 30.11 -17.39
CA PRO A 137 -0.34 30.32 -16.00
C PRO A 137 -1.49 30.69 -15.05
N ASP A 138 -2.66 31.10 -15.55
CA ASP A 138 -3.84 31.47 -14.74
C ASP A 138 -5.10 30.73 -15.26
N PRO A 139 -5.13 29.37 -15.18
CA PRO A 139 -6.23 28.61 -15.73
C PRO A 139 -7.47 28.68 -14.84
N SER A 140 -8.64 28.75 -15.49
CA SER A 140 -9.91 28.55 -14.82
C SER A 140 -10.05 27.12 -14.26
N GLU A 141 -10.96 26.94 -13.32
CA GLU A 141 -11.26 25.60 -12.80
C GLU A 141 -11.72 24.61 -13.88
N GLY A 142 -12.48 25.09 -14.87
CA GLY A 142 -12.92 24.28 -16.00
C GLY A 142 -11.75 23.78 -16.83
N GLU A 143 -10.76 24.63 -17.10
CA GLU A 143 -9.54 24.25 -17.82
C GLU A 143 -8.68 23.27 -17.04
N ILE A 144 -8.57 23.44 -15.71
CA ILE A 144 -7.88 22.47 -14.85
C ILE A 144 -8.57 21.10 -14.93
N LYS A 145 -9.91 21.05 -14.78
CA LYS A 145 -10.67 19.79 -14.89
C LYS A 145 -10.53 19.16 -16.27
N ALA A 146 -10.58 19.95 -17.33
CA ALA A 146 -10.40 19.46 -18.70
C ALA A 146 -9.00 18.86 -18.92
N ALA A 147 -7.94 19.52 -18.45
CA ALA A 147 -6.57 19.02 -18.55
C ALA A 147 -6.34 17.72 -17.76
N LEU A 148 -7.07 17.54 -16.66
CA LEU A 148 -6.96 16.36 -15.80
C LEU A 148 -7.97 15.25 -16.14
N ALA A 149 -8.86 15.44 -17.12
CA ALA A 149 -9.93 14.48 -17.43
C ALA A 149 -9.42 13.06 -17.77
N GLY A 150 -8.23 12.94 -18.36
CA GLY A 150 -7.56 11.66 -18.65
C GLY A 150 -6.75 11.06 -17.49
N HIS A 151 -6.78 11.67 -16.30
CA HIS A 151 -6.00 11.26 -15.14
C HIS A 151 -6.94 10.78 -14.03
N LEU A 152 -6.91 9.48 -13.74
CA LEU A 152 -7.82 8.86 -12.78
C LEU A 152 -7.22 8.85 -11.37
N CYS A 153 -8.06 9.09 -10.37
CA CYS A 153 -7.76 8.97 -8.95
C CYS A 153 -8.89 8.20 -8.26
N ARG A 154 -8.60 6.98 -7.79
CA ARG A 154 -9.62 6.16 -7.11
C ARG A 154 -9.90 6.60 -5.67
N CYS A 155 -8.91 7.21 -5.02
CA CYS A 155 -9.06 7.86 -3.71
C CYS A 155 -9.99 9.09 -3.72
N GLY A 156 -10.34 9.63 -4.89
CA GLY A 156 -11.31 10.71 -5.00
C GLY A 156 -10.83 12.10 -4.54
N VAL A 157 -9.53 12.35 -4.43
CA VAL A 157 -8.98 13.65 -3.95
C VAL A 157 -8.96 14.76 -5.02
N TYR A 158 -9.82 14.69 -6.03
CA TYR A 158 -9.81 15.62 -7.18
C TYR A 158 -9.97 17.09 -6.77
N ASP A 159 -10.83 17.39 -5.78
CA ASP A 159 -10.98 18.76 -5.29
C ASP A 159 -9.67 19.31 -4.72
N ARG A 160 -8.96 18.52 -3.90
CA ARG A 160 -7.65 18.89 -3.35
C ARG A 160 -6.61 19.07 -4.45
N ILE A 161 -6.66 18.26 -5.51
CA ILE A 161 -5.79 18.41 -6.69
C ILE A 161 -6.07 19.73 -7.40
N VAL A 162 -7.33 20.06 -7.67
CA VAL A 162 -7.72 21.35 -8.30
C VAL A 162 -7.25 22.53 -7.44
N ARG A 163 -7.43 22.45 -6.11
CA ARG A 163 -6.95 23.47 -5.17
C ARG A 163 -5.42 23.60 -5.21
N ALA A 164 -4.69 22.49 -5.30
CA ALA A 164 -3.23 22.50 -5.45
C ALA A 164 -2.77 23.16 -6.75
N VAL A 165 -3.45 22.89 -7.88
CA VAL A 165 -3.14 23.56 -9.16
C VAL A 165 -3.39 25.06 -9.07
N LYS A 166 -4.53 25.50 -8.52
CA LYS A 166 -4.83 26.93 -8.29
C LYS A 166 -3.80 27.60 -7.37
N ARG A 167 -3.40 26.93 -6.29
CA ARG A 167 -2.34 27.41 -5.40
C ARG A 167 -1.00 27.57 -6.14
N ALA A 168 -0.61 26.58 -6.95
CA ALA A 168 0.62 26.65 -7.74
C ALA A 168 0.59 27.78 -8.78
N ALA A 169 -0.60 28.16 -9.28
CA ALA A 169 -0.84 29.32 -10.13
C ALA A 169 -0.88 30.67 -9.37
N GLY A 170 -0.62 30.69 -8.05
CA GLY A 170 -0.68 31.92 -7.24
C GLY A 170 -2.09 32.35 -6.85
N ARG A 171 -3.08 31.45 -6.95
CA ARG A 171 -4.49 31.66 -6.59
C ARG A 171 -4.93 30.70 -5.47
N PRO A 172 -4.32 30.73 -4.27
CA PRO A 172 -4.70 29.82 -3.20
C PRO A 172 -6.18 30.04 -2.82
N LEU A 173 -6.95 28.95 -2.78
CA LEU A 173 -8.33 29.01 -2.31
C LEU A 173 -8.37 29.02 -0.79
N PRO A 174 -9.39 29.66 -0.17
CA PRO A 174 -9.58 29.56 1.27
C PRO A 174 -9.71 28.08 1.67
N PRO A 175 -9.27 27.71 2.89
CA PRO A 175 -9.44 26.35 3.39
C PRO A 175 -10.91 25.93 3.25
N PRO A 176 -11.20 24.65 2.91
CA PRO A 176 -12.57 24.18 2.84
C PRO A 176 -13.26 24.46 4.19
N SER A 177 -14.34 25.22 4.15
CA SER A 177 -15.11 25.51 5.35
C SER A 177 -16.00 24.30 5.64
N PHE A 178 -15.57 23.45 6.58
CA PHE A 178 -16.49 22.57 7.29
C PHE A 178 -17.29 23.44 8.27
N ARG A 179 -18.12 24.35 7.75
CA ARG A 179 -19.08 25.04 8.62
C ARG A 179 -19.94 23.93 9.21
N LYS A 180 -19.84 23.71 10.52
CA LYS A 180 -20.94 23.10 11.28
C LYS A 180 -22.17 23.89 10.84
N GLY A 181 -23.10 23.25 10.13
CA GLY A 181 -24.38 23.90 9.90
C GLY A 181 -24.92 24.38 11.25
N GLU A 182 -25.56 25.55 11.29
CA GLU A 182 -26.29 26.03 12.48
C GLU A 182 -27.47 25.13 12.85
N GLY A 183 -27.71 24.06 12.08
CA GLY A 183 -28.60 22.98 12.48
C GLY A 183 -28.13 22.37 13.78
N SER A 184 -29.05 22.23 14.73
CA SER A 184 -28.85 21.50 15.98
C SER A 184 -28.00 20.27 15.70
N ILE A 185 -26.86 20.17 16.38
CA ILE A 185 -26.24 18.88 16.59
C ILE A 185 -27.36 18.08 17.26
N HIS A 186 -28.08 17.24 16.50
CA HIS A 186 -28.73 16.11 17.12
C HIS A 186 -27.62 15.53 17.97
N PRO A 187 -27.78 15.44 19.31
CA PRO A 187 -26.78 14.76 20.10
C PRO A 187 -26.51 13.48 19.33
N VAL A 188 -25.26 13.33 18.84
CA VAL A 188 -24.78 12.03 18.42
C VAL A 188 -25.21 11.17 19.59
N PRO A 189 -26.08 10.16 19.41
CA PRO A 189 -26.52 9.35 20.53
C PRO A 189 -25.24 9.05 21.27
N THR A 190 -25.10 9.60 22.47
CA THR A 190 -24.03 9.17 23.33
C THR A 190 -24.37 7.70 23.42
N ARG A 191 -23.54 6.83 22.87
CA ARG A 191 -23.55 5.46 23.35
C ARG A 191 -23.06 5.61 24.78
N GLU A 192 -23.97 6.03 25.65
CA GLU A 192 -23.90 5.95 27.10
C GLU A 192 -23.81 4.48 27.54
N GLU A 193 -23.74 3.55 26.58
CA GLU A 193 -23.54 2.11 26.76
C GLU A 193 -22.42 1.51 25.89
N GLU A 194 -21.35 2.26 25.55
CA GLU A 194 -20.09 1.67 25.06
C GLU A 194 -18.81 2.17 25.76
N GLU A 195 -18.92 2.78 26.94
CA GLU A 195 -17.79 2.85 27.88
C GLU A 195 -17.76 1.64 28.84
N SER A 196 -18.21 0.48 28.35
CA SER A 196 -18.10 -0.80 29.05
C SER A 196 -17.50 -1.91 28.17
N PHE A 197 -16.52 -1.60 27.32
CA PHE A 197 -15.65 -2.64 26.79
C PHE A 197 -14.44 -2.85 27.69
N THR A 198 -14.73 -3.66 28.71
CA THR A 198 -13.85 -4.38 29.63
C THR A 198 -13.33 -3.58 30.82
N ASP A 199 -13.39 -4.22 31.98
CA ASP A 199 -12.49 -4.03 33.12
C ASP A 199 -11.01 -4.37 32.73
N GLY A 200 -10.54 -3.94 31.54
CA GLY A 200 -9.37 -4.45 30.83
C GLY A 200 -8.58 -3.40 30.01
N LEU A 201 -7.51 -3.85 29.35
CA LEU A 201 -6.57 -2.99 28.61
C LEU A 201 -7.15 -2.48 27.28
N ALA A 202 -6.92 -1.21 26.94
CA ALA A 202 -7.55 -0.57 25.77
C ALA A 202 -7.11 -1.15 24.41
N GLY A 203 -8.09 -1.36 23.52
CA GLY A 203 -7.85 -1.68 22.10
C GLY A 203 -7.05 -2.97 21.90
N SER A 204 -6.03 -2.92 21.04
CA SER A 204 -5.20 -4.09 20.72
C SER A 204 -4.32 -4.58 21.89
N LEU A 205 -4.23 -3.83 23.00
CA LEU A 205 -3.53 -4.28 24.21
C LEU A 205 -4.19 -5.50 24.87
N MET A 206 -5.49 -5.74 24.64
CA MET A 206 -6.18 -6.93 25.14
C MET A 206 -5.48 -8.23 24.71
N HIS A 207 -4.85 -8.23 23.53
CA HIS A 207 -4.19 -9.41 22.96
C HIS A 207 -2.66 -9.31 22.95
N THR A 208 -2.09 -8.12 23.10
CA THR A 208 -0.64 -7.89 23.11
C THR A 208 -0.29 -6.80 24.11
N PRO A 209 -0.27 -7.12 25.42
CA PRO A 209 -0.11 -6.12 26.47
C PRO A 209 1.35 -5.71 26.70
N GLU A 210 2.34 -6.35 26.08
CA GLU A 210 3.77 -6.08 26.31
C GLU A 210 4.18 -4.70 25.78
N VAL A 211 4.80 -3.85 26.61
CA VAL A 211 5.25 -2.50 26.20
C VAL A 211 6.20 -2.58 25.00
N ASP A 212 7.12 -3.56 25.02
CA ASP A 212 8.13 -3.77 23.98
C ASP A 212 7.53 -4.21 22.62
N ALA A 213 6.27 -4.62 22.58
CA ALA A 213 5.58 -4.92 21.32
C ALA A 213 5.13 -3.65 20.58
N TRP A 214 5.04 -2.51 21.27
CA TRP A 214 4.47 -1.27 20.74
C TRP A 214 5.50 -0.18 20.51
N LEU A 215 6.60 -0.17 21.28
CA LEU A 215 7.66 0.81 21.10
C LEU A 215 9.04 0.31 21.54
N GLU A 216 10.07 0.98 21.04
CA GLU A 216 11.47 0.76 21.38
C GLU A 216 12.22 2.10 21.45
N ILE A 217 12.94 2.33 22.55
CA ILE A 217 13.80 3.50 22.75
C ILE A 217 15.21 3.18 22.26
N HIS A 218 15.77 4.04 21.40
CA HIS A 218 17.10 3.86 20.82
C HIS A 218 18.15 4.73 21.52
N GLU A 219 19.40 4.30 21.45
CA GLU A 219 20.55 5.07 21.98
C GLU A 219 20.74 6.40 21.23
N ASP A 220 20.36 6.46 19.95
CA ASP A 220 20.39 7.67 19.10
C ASP A 220 19.25 8.66 19.42
N GLU A 221 18.60 8.50 20.58
CA GLU A 221 17.50 9.31 21.06
C GLU A 221 16.20 9.17 20.23
N THR A 222 16.14 8.32 19.22
CA THR A 222 14.89 8.05 18.50
C THR A 222 14.03 7.00 19.20
N VAL A 223 12.75 6.97 18.86
CA VAL A 223 11.81 5.94 19.30
C VAL A 223 11.18 5.31 18.06
N THR A 224 11.21 3.98 18.00
CA THR A 224 10.45 3.24 16.98
C THR A 224 9.13 2.79 17.59
N VAL A 225 8.03 3.10 16.92
CA VAL A 225 6.67 2.66 17.27
C VAL A 225 6.26 1.57 16.29
N PHE A 226 5.58 0.55 16.79
CA PHE A 226 5.12 -0.60 16.03
C PHE A 226 3.60 -0.62 15.99
N THR A 227 3.05 -0.89 14.80
CA THR A 227 1.62 -1.16 14.60
C THR A 227 1.47 -2.28 13.57
N GLY A 228 0.63 -3.26 13.87
CA GLY A 228 0.20 -4.31 12.94
C GLY A 228 -0.78 -3.83 11.87
N LYS A 229 -1.24 -2.56 11.93
CA LYS A 229 -2.10 -1.97 10.88
C LYS A 229 -1.27 -1.50 9.68
N ALA A 230 -1.86 -1.63 8.50
CA ALA A 230 -1.30 -1.27 7.20
C ALA A 230 -1.61 0.19 6.85
N GLU A 231 -0.65 0.88 6.22
CA GLU A 231 -0.86 2.19 5.62
C GLU A 231 -1.41 2.01 4.19
N LEU A 232 -2.63 2.48 3.93
CA LEU A 232 -3.33 2.33 2.65
C LEU A 232 -3.67 3.69 2.01
N GLY A 233 -3.15 4.78 2.57
CA GLY A 233 -3.43 6.16 2.17
C GLY A 233 -4.23 6.96 3.21
N GLN A 234 -4.64 6.35 4.32
CA GLN A 234 -5.40 6.97 5.41
C GLN A 234 -4.54 7.73 6.43
N ASP A 235 -3.21 7.67 6.31
CA ASP A 235 -2.26 8.37 7.17
C ASP A 235 -2.16 7.83 8.61
N ILE A 236 -2.33 6.52 8.77
CA ILE A 236 -2.14 5.87 10.08
C ILE A 236 -0.71 6.06 10.58
N ARG A 237 0.28 6.01 9.68
CA ARG A 237 1.70 6.11 10.08
C ARG A 237 1.98 7.43 10.80
N THR A 238 1.50 8.54 10.26
CA THR A 238 1.65 9.86 10.91
C THR A 238 0.79 9.93 12.18
N ALA A 239 -0.44 9.40 12.14
CA ALA A 239 -1.34 9.44 13.30
C ALA A 239 -0.76 8.74 14.54
N VAL A 240 -0.24 7.50 14.40
CA VAL A 240 0.37 6.79 15.54
C VAL A 240 1.69 7.43 15.97
N ALA A 241 2.44 8.02 15.03
CA ALA A 241 3.65 8.79 15.37
C ALA A 241 3.32 10.01 16.22
N LEU A 242 2.24 10.73 15.90
CA LEU A 242 1.76 11.88 16.66
C LEU A 242 1.26 11.49 18.05
N ILE A 243 0.55 10.36 18.16
CA ILE A 243 0.10 9.83 19.44
C ILE A 243 1.30 9.51 20.34
N ALA A 244 2.28 8.78 19.82
CA ALA A 244 3.47 8.42 20.56
C ALA A 244 4.34 9.63 20.90
N ALA A 245 4.55 10.57 19.95
CA ALA A 245 5.29 11.80 20.18
C ALA A 245 4.68 12.63 21.30
N GLU A 246 3.36 12.81 21.26
CA GLU A 246 2.60 13.54 22.27
C GLU A 246 2.76 12.87 23.63
N GLU A 247 2.42 11.59 23.76
CA GLU A 247 2.52 10.91 25.04
C GLU A 247 3.97 10.86 25.53
N LEU A 248 4.97 10.55 24.71
CA LEU A 248 6.37 10.47 25.17
C LEU A 248 7.02 11.83 25.46
N ASN A 249 6.36 12.96 25.17
CA ASN A 249 6.98 14.30 25.16
C ASN A 249 8.19 14.38 24.22
N LEU A 250 8.06 13.85 23.00
CA LEU A 250 9.11 13.87 21.99
C LEU A 250 8.72 14.73 20.79
N PRO A 251 9.68 15.39 20.11
CA PRO A 251 9.41 15.98 18.81
C PRO A 251 9.13 14.87 17.78
N LEU A 252 8.21 15.14 16.84
CA LEU A 252 7.76 14.13 15.86
C LEU A 252 8.90 13.54 15.02
N ASN A 253 9.93 14.34 14.71
CA ASN A 253 11.10 13.89 13.93
C ASN A 253 11.96 12.85 14.65
N ARG A 254 11.75 12.61 15.95
CA ARG A 254 12.39 11.53 16.73
C ARG A 254 11.55 10.24 16.75
N ILE A 255 10.36 10.22 16.14
CA ILE A 255 9.52 9.02 16.06
C ILE A 255 9.66 8.36 14.68
N ARG A 256 10.05 7.08 14.69
CA ARG A 256 10.01 6.18 13.55
C ARG A 256 8.81 5.25 13.71
N VAL A 257 8.19 4.82 12.62
CA VAL A 257 7.04 3.90 12.66
C VAL A 257 7.28 2.72 11.74
N VAL A 258 7.04 1.52 12.25
CA VAL A 258 7.01 0.26 11.51
C VAL A 258 5.59 -0.24 11.48
N THR A 259 5.07 -0.46 10.28
CA THR A 259 3.70 -0.91 10.03
C THR A 259 3.68 -2.36 9.53
N ALA A 260 2.67 -3.12 9.95
CA ALA A 260 2.26 -4.43 9.44
C ALA A 260 3.41 -5.32 8.91
N ASP A 261 4.27 -5.79 9.82
CA ASP A 261 5.35 -6.74 9.54
C ASP A 261 5.24 -7.89 10.54
N THR A 262 4.90 -9.09 10.05
CA THR A 262 4.57 -10.23 10.91
C THR A 262 5.74 -10.70 11.80
N ALA A 263 6.95 -10.22 11.56
CA ALA A 263 8.13 -10.49 12.40
C ALA A 263 8.41 -9.39 13.44
N ARG A 264 7.79 -8.21 13.32
CA ARG A 264 8.16 -7.02 14.11
C ARG A 264 7.00 -6.35 14.83
N THR A 265 5.78 -6.48 14.32
CA THR A 265 4.61 -5.75 14.83
C THR A 265 3.69 -6.66 15.65
N PRO A 266 2.78 -6.10 16.47
CA PRO A 266 1.71 -6.88 17.10
C PRO A 266 0.72 -7.39 16.06
N ASN A 267 0.04 -8.50 16.36
CA ASN A 267 -1.04 -8.98 15.50
C ASN A 267 -2.31 -8.18 15.73
N GLU A 268 -2.54 -7.17 14.87
CA GLU A 268 -3.73 -6.32 14.92
C GLU A 268 -4.80 -6.70 13.88
N GLY A 269 -4.68 -7.89 13.27
CA GLY A 269 -5.63 -8.37 12.26
C GLY A 269 -5.62 -7.56 10.97
N VAL A 270 -6.82 -7.18 10.50
CA VAL A 270 -7.01 -6.43 9.25
C VAL A 270 -7.11 -4.93 9.52
N THR A 271 -6.63 -4.15 8.56
CA THR A 271 -6.89 -2.71 8.50
C THR A 271 -8.22 -2.45 7.79
N ALA A 272 -9.27 -2.28 8.56
CA ALA A 272 -10.62 -2.04 8.05
C ALA A 272 -11.38 -1.07 8.96
N SER A 273 -12.38 -0.39 8.39
CA SER A 273 -13.23 0.57 9.09
C SER A 273 -12.43 1.63 9.85
N SER A 274 -13.02 2.21 10.89
CA SER A 274 -12.39 3.18 11.81
C SER A 274 -11.54 2.51 12.91
N LEU A 275 -11.42 1.18 12.90
CA LEU A 275 -10.76 0.41 13.96
C LEU A 275 -9.29 0.77 14.15
N SER A 276 -8.62 1.29 13.13
CA SER A 276 -7.20 1.62 13.17
C SER A 276 -6.85 2.59 14.31
N MET A 277 -7.61 3.68 14.47
CA MET A 277 -7.36 4.64 15.55
C MET A 277 -7.95 4.16 16.88
N GLU A 278 -9.13 3.55 16.83
CA GLU A 278 -9.82 3.03 18.01
C GLU A 278 -8.99 1.97 18.74
N THR A 279 -8.37 1.04 17.99
CA THR A 279 -7.62 -0.09 18.55
C THR A 279 -6.13 0.22 18.68
N SER A 280 -5.47 0.53 17.55
CA SER A 280 -4.02 0.76 17.50
C SER A 280 -3.62 2.09 18.12
N GLY A 281 -4.36 3.15 17.79
CA GLY A 281 -4.12 4.48 18.36
C GLY A 281 -4.23 4.46 19.89
N SER A 282 -5.27 3.83 20.44
CA SER A 282 -5.43 3.63 21.88
C SER A 282 -4.31 2.78 22.50
N ALA A 283 -3.90 1.70 21.83
CA ALA A 283 -2.83 0.84 22.31
C ALA A 283 -1.47 1.56 22.37
N VAL A 284 -1.09 2.24 21.28
CA VAL A 284 0.14 3.06 21.21
C VAL A 284 0.11 4.16 22.27
N ARG A 285 -1.02 4.83 22.46
CA ARG A 285 -1.17 5.89 23.46
C ARG A 285 -0.87 5.38 24.88
N ASN A 286 -1.47 4.25 25.25
CA ASN A 286 -1.30 3.66 26.56
C ASN A 286 0.12 3.08 26.76
N ALA A 287 0.66 2.40 25.75
CA ALA A 287 2.04 1.90 25.79
C ALA A 287 3.06 3.04 25.93
N ALA A 288 2.86 4.15 25.20
CA ALA A 288 3.69 5.35 25.29
C ALA A 288 3.61 6.02 26.66
N ALA A 289 2.42 6.15 27.24
CA ALA A 289 2.24 6.69 28.59
C ALA A 289 2.88 5.81 29.67
N GLU A 290 2.75 4.49 29.54
CA GLU A 290 3.39 3.53 30.44
C GLU A 290 4.92 3.58 30.32
N ALA A 291 5.46 3.61 29.11
CA ALA A 291 6.89 3.76 28.87
C ALA A 291 7.44 5.05 29.47
N ARG A 292 6.74 6.19 29.30
CA ARG A 292 7.10 7.46 29.93
C ARG A 292 7.16 7.34 31.46
N ARG A 293 6.13 6.74 32.09
CA ARG A 293 6.10 6.50 33.54
C ARG A 293 7.32 5.70 34.00
N LEU A 294 7.61 4.58 33.33
CA LEU A 294 8.75 3.71 33.65
C LEU A 294 10.10 4.41 33.49
N LEU A 295 10.24 5.28 32.48
CA LEU A 295 11.45 6.07 32.28
C LEU A 295 11.64 7.11 33.39
N VAL A 296 10.56 7.79 33.79
CA VAL A 296 10.58 8.75 34.92
C VAL A 296 10.94 8.04 36.23
N GLU A 297 10.34 6.87 36.51
CA GLU A 297 10.67 6.07 37.70
C GLU A 297 12.13 5.65 37.73
N LYS A 298 12.69 5.22 36.59
CA LYS A 298 14.13 4.88 36.51
C LYS A 298 15.04 6.08 36.76
N ALA A 299 14.67 7.28 36.31
CA ALA A 299 15.42 8.49 36.60
C ALA A 299 15.31 8.88 38.09
N ALA A 300 14.12 8.77 38.67
CA ALA A 300 13.84 9.00 40.09
C ALA A 300 14.66 8.06 40.98
N GLU A 301 14.65 6.75 40.69
CA GLU A 301 15.46 5.74 41.37
C GLU A 301 16.96 6.06 41.27
N ARG A 302 17.43 6.44 40.08
CA ARG A 302 18.84 6.80 39.85
C ARG A 302 19.27 8.02 40.65
N TRP A 303 18.38 8.98 40.88
CA TRP A 303 18.69 10.24 41.57
C TRP A 303 18.29 10.27 43.04
N GLY A 304 17.54 9.26 43.52
CA GLY A 304 17.04 9.19 44.89
C GLY A 304 15.98 10.27 45.20
N VAL A 305 15.16 10.64 44.21
CA VAL A 305 14.12 11.69 44.34
C VAL A 305 12.73 11.13 44.00
N PRO A 306 11.63 11.76 44.47
CA PRO A 306 10.28 11.37 44.08
C PRO A 306 10.01 11.52 42.57
N ALA A 307 9.26 10.59 41.97
CA ALA A 307 8.98 10.59 40.53
C ALA A 307 8.04 11.73 40.08
N ASP A 308 7.13 12.16 40.94
CA ASP A 308 6.17 13.24 40.69
C ASP A 308 6.82 14.64 40.66
N ARG A 309 8.02 14.79 41.25
CA ARG A 309 8.87 15.98 41.13
C ARG A 309 9.52 16.12 39.74
N LEU A 310 9.69 15.02 39.00
CA LEU A 310 10.41 15.04 37.73
C LEU A 310 9.50 15.47 36.57
N VAL A 311 10.06 16.30 35.69
CA VAL A 311 9.37 16.78 34.48
C VAL A 311 10.03 16.22 33.23
N VAL A 312 9.26 16.03 32.17
CA VAL A 312 9.77 15.57 30.86
C VAL A 312 9.57 16.65 29.82
N GLU A 313 10.65 17.03 29.17
CA GLU A 313 10.66 17.98 28.07
C GLU A 313 11.53 17.43 26.93
N GLU A 314 10.95 17.28 25.74
CA GLU A 314 11.62 16.80 24.52
C GLU A 314 12.45 15.50 24.73
N GLY A 315 11.87 14.52 25.44
CA GLY A 315 12.52 13.26 25.77
C GLY A 315 13.66 13.37 26.80
N THR A 316 13.77 14.52 27.47
CA THR A 316 14.71 14.76 28.56
C THR A 316 13.95 14.81 29.87
N ILE A 317 14.29 13.91 30.80
CA ILE A 317 13.80 13.96 32.17
C ILE A 317 14.66 14.96 32.93
N ARG A 318 14.01 15.87 33.66
CA ARG A 318 14.66 16.93 34.42
C ARG A 318 14.14 16.97 35.84
N ASP A 319 15.05 17.25 36.76
CA ASP A 319 14.74 17.62 38.12
C ASP A 319 14.80 19.16 38.24
N PRO A 320 13.66 19.84 38.47
CA PRO A 320 13.61 21.31 38.50
C PRO A 320 14.31 21.91 39.73
N GLU A 321 14.49 21.14 40.81
CA GLU A 321 15.10 21.63 42.05
C GLU A 321 16.63 21.42 42.05
N ASP A 322 17.11 20.24 41.61
CA ASP A 322 18.55 19.92 41.59
C ASP A 322 19.21 20.27 40.24
N GLY A 323 18.44 20.60 39.20
CA GLY A 323 18.93 20.86 37.84
C GLY A 323 19.47 19.64 37.09
N LYS A 324 19.35 18.43 37.66
CA LYS A 324 19.78 17.17 37.03
C LYS A 324 18.95 16.92 35.76
N ARG A 325 19.58 16.35 34.74
CA ARG A 325 18.92 15.99 33.48
C ARG A 325 19.49 14.71 32.88
N ILE A 326 18.62 13.90 32.27
CA ILE A 326 19.00 12.73 31.49
C ILE A 326 18.01 12.51 30.36
N THR A 327 18.49 12.11 29.19
CA THR A 327 17.66 11.81 28.03
C THR A 327 17.21 10.35 28.05
N TYR A 328 16.11 10.04 27.36
CA TYR A 328 15.60 8.67 27.24
C TYR A 328 16.62 7.69 26.64
N GLY A 329 17.29 8.06 25.55
CA GLY A 329 18.28 7.19 24.90
C GLY A 329 19.48 6.92 25.82
N THR A 330 19.99 7.93 26.51
CA THR A 330 21.07 7.75 27.50
C THR A 330 20.64 6.91 28.70
N LEU A 331 19.39 7.04 29.17
CA LEU A 331 18.89 6.29 30.32
C LEU A 331 18.58 4.82 29.98
N PHE A 332 18.00 4.57 28.81
CA PHE A 332 17.31 3.31 28.49
C PHE A 332 17.48 2.83 27.04
N GLY A 333 18.18 3.56 26.19
CA GLY A 333 18.38 3.19 24.78
C GLY A 333 18.92 1.77 24.62
N GLY A 334 18.35 1.03 23.67
CA GLY A 334 18.75 -0.35 23.35
C GLY A 334 18.30 -1.41 24.36
N ARG A 335 17.56 -1.04 25.41
CA ARG A 335 17.05 -1.96 26.45
C ARG A 335 15.57 -2.29 26.23
N LYS A 336 15.13 -3.41 26.82
CA LYS A 336 13.72 -3.84 26.83
C LYS A 336 13.07 -3.60 28.18
N PHE A 337 11.83 -3.14 28.18
CA PHE A 337 11.05 -2.89 29.40
C PHE A 337 10.67 -4.19 30.12
N GLN A 338 10.45 -5.28 29.37
CA GLN A 338 10.09 -6.61 29.85
C GLN A 338 8.89 -6.61 30.80
N THR A 339 7.93 -5.71 30.55
CA THR A 339 6.70 -5.57 31.32
C THR A 339 5.49 -5.38 30.43
N LYS A 340 4.32 -5.56 31.02
CA LYS A 340 3.03 -5.30 30.40
C LYS A 340 2.56 -3.88 30.70
N VAL A 341 1.73 -3.34 29.82
CA VAL A 341 0.94 -2.14 30.08
C VAL A 341 -0.06 -2.48 31.17
N MET A 342 0.01 -1.74 32.29
CA MET A 342 -0.84 -1.97 33.47
C MET A 342 -1.89 -0.86 33.68
N GLY A 343 -2.04 0.06 32.73
CA GLY A 343 -2.92 1.22 32.84
C GLY A 343 -2.49 2.26 33.89
N ARG A 344 -1.23 2.22 34.35
CA ARG A 344 -0.69 3.11 35.39
C ARG A 344 -0.11 4.41 34.82
N GLY A 345 0.27 4.41 33.55
CA GLY A 345 0.70 5.62 32.84
C GLY A 345 -0.43 6.65 32.73
N ARG A 346 -0.25 7.82 33.34
CA ARG A 346 -1.19 8.95 33.19
C ARG A 346 -1.31 9.36 31.72
N LEU A 347 -2.48 9.25 31.12
CA LEU A 347 -2.70 9.75 29.76
C LEU A 347 -2.78 11.28 29.75
N LYS A 348 -2.26 11.93 28.71
CA LYS A 348 -2.35 13.39 28.60
C LYS A 348 -3.79 13.85 28.31
N PRO A 349 -4.38 14.75 29.12
CA PRO A 349 -5.67 15.35 28.82
C PRO A 349 -5.56 16.32 27.62
N PRO A 350 -6.67 16.66 26.93
CA PRO A 350 -6.64 17.46 25.70
C PRO A 350 -5.93 18.81 25.80
N ASP A 351 -6.00 19.49 26.94
CA ASP A 351 -5.39 20.79 27.24
C ASP A 351 -3.86 20.73 27.39
N GLU A 352 -3.30 19.56 27.69
CA GLU A 352 -1.85 19.33 27.74
C GLU A 352 -1.24 18.93 26.39
N ARG A 353 -2.07 18.69 25.36
CA ARG A 353 -1.61 18.21 24.05
C ARG A 353 -1.08 19.36 23.21
N ARG A 354 0.08 19.17 22.59
CA ARG A 354 0.76 20.20 21.79
C ARG A 354 0.70 19.96 20.29
N LEU A 355 0.56 18.71 19.86
CA LEU A 355 0.61 18.29 18.46
C LEU A 355 -0.79 18.00 17.90
N TRP A 356 -1.70 17.46 18.70
CA TRP A 356 -3.01 17.02 18.23
C TRP A 356 -3.91 18.21 17.86
N GLY A 357 -4.69 18.06 16.78
CA GLY A 357 -5.54 19.13 16.25
C GLY A 357 -4.82 20.16 15.38
N LYS A 358 -3.49 20.06 15.24
CA LYS A 358 -2.72 20.87 14.27
C LYS A 358 -2.68 20.18 12.90
N SER A 359 -2.66 20.98 11.83
CA SER A 359 -2.37 20.49 10.49
C SER A 359 -0.88 20.16 10.40
N ILE A 360 -0.56 18.87 10.37
CA ILE A 360 0.82 18.37 10.29
C ILE A 360 0.98 17.64 8.96
N PRO A 361 2.05 17.93 8.18
CA PRO A 361 2.31 17.21 6.95
C PRO A 361 2.51 15.72 7.22
N ARG A 362 1.91 14.87 6.39
CA ARG A 362 2.11 13.42 6.53
C ARG A 362 3.55 13.05 6.22
N LEU A 363 4.05 12.03 6.93
CA LEU A 363 5.44 11.59 6.85
C LEU A 363 5.84 11.05 5.46
N ASP A 364 4.87 10.58 4.67
CA ASP A 364 5.08 9.92 3.37
C ASP A 364 4.92 10.85 2.15
N LEU A 365 4.26 12.00 2.32
CA LEU A 365 3.81 12.81 1.17
C LEU A 365 4.96 13.44 0.38
N LEU A 366 6.03 13.89 1.06
CA LEU A 366 7.18 14.50 0.40
C LEU A 366 7.77 13.58 -0.66
N ASP A 367 7.90 12.30 -0.34
CA ASP A 367 8.42 11.30 -1.26
C ASP A 367 7.44 11.01 -2.41
N LYS A 368 6.14 11.07 -2.15
CA LYS A 368 5.10 10.83 -3.17
C LYS A 368 5.04 11.96 -4.21
N VAL A 369 5.22 13.22 -3.80
CA VAL A 369 5.21 14.36 -4.75
C VAL A 369 6.56 14.57 -5.46
N THR A 370 7.65 14.02 -4.94
CA THR A 370 8.99 14.09 -5.56
C THR A 370 9.34 12.86 -6.40
N GLY A 371 8.50 11.82 -6.39
CA GLY A 371 8.73 10.58 -7.13
C GLY A 371 9.73 9.63 -6.47
N ARG A 372 10.16 9.92 -5.23
CA ARG A 372 11.06 9.06 -4.45
C ARG A 372 10.32 7.89 -3.79
N PHE A 373 9.03 8.03 -3.53
CA PHE A 373 8.25 6.99 -2.85
C PHE A 373 8.21 5.70 -3.67
N ARG A 374 8.36 4.56 -2.98
CA ARG A 374 8.39 3.23 -3.58
C ARG A 374 7.18 2.42 -3.10
N PHE A 375 6.28 2.12 -4.02
CA PHE A 375 5.20 1.14 -3.81
C PHE A 375 5.76 -0.28 -3.93
N VAL A 376 4.97 -1.30 -3.56
CA VAL A 376 5.35 -2.71 -3.82
C VAL A 376 5.70 -2.95 -5.30
N HIS A 377 5.03 -2.25 -6.23
CA HIS A 377 5.31 -2.28 -7.69
C HIS A 377 6.67 -1.73 -8.09
N ASP A 378 7.30 -0.94 -7.23
CA ASP A 378 8.58 -0.29 -7.45
C ASP A 378 9.72 -0.95 -6.65
N LEU A 379 9.41 -1.94 -5.81
CA LEU A 379 10.40 -2.66 -5.01
C LEU A 379 11.45 -3.29 -5.93
N ASP A 380 12.71 -3.13 -5.56
CA ASP A 380 13.86 -3.61 -6.31
C ASP A 380 14.83 -4.28 -5.32
N LEU A 381 14.97 -5.59 -5.43
CA LEU A 381 15.82 -6.40 -4.55
C LEU A 381 17.00 -6.98 -5.34
N PRO A 382 18.17 -7.18 -4.70
CA PRO A 382 19.31 -7.81 -5.37
C PRO A 382 18.94 -9.16 -6.00
N GLY A 383 19.28 -9.35 -7.27
CA GLY A 383 19.04 -10.60 -8.01
C GLY A 383 17.57 -10.87 -8.37
N MET A 384 16.66 -9.91 -8.11
CA MET A 384 15.22 -10.04 -8.36
C MET A 384 14.92 -10.33 -9.83
N VAL A 385 13.86 -11.12 -10.05
CA VAL A 385 13.31 -11.50 -11.36
C VAL A 385 11.84 -11.10 -11.43
N HIS A 386 11.26 -11.17 -12.63
CA HIS A 386 9.89 -10.73 -12.86
C HIS A 386 8.98 -11.90 -13.24
N GLY A 387 7.88 -12.02 -12.51
CA GLY A 387 6.83 -13.00 -12.71
C GLY A 387 5.59 -12.42 -13.41
N ARG A 388 4.91 -13.27 -14.18
CA ARG A 388 3.54 -13.04 -14.67
C ARG A 388 2.77 -14.34 -14.61
N VAL A 389 1.48 -14.26 -14.31
CA VAL A 389 0.56 -15.40 -14.32
C VAL A 389 -0.33 -15.37 -15.55
N ILE A 390 -0.80 -16.54 -15.97
CA ILE A 390 -1.80 -16.69 -17.02
C ILE A 390 -3.06 -17.16 -16.31
N ARG A 391 -4.06 -16.28 -16.28
CA ARG A 391 -5.32 -16.53 -15.58
C ARG A 391 -6.28 -17.35 -16.43
N PRO A 392 -7.09 -18.25 -15.82
CA PRO A 392 -8.20 -18.88 -16.50
C PRO A 392 -9.21 -17.83 -17.00
N PRO A 393 -10.00 -18.15 -18.04
CA PRO A 393 -11.04 -17.24 -18.54
C PRO A 393 -12.20 -17.03 -17.55
N HIS A 394 -12.43 -17.97 -16.62
CA HIS A 394 -13.39 -17.88 -15.51
C HIS A 394 -13.05 -18.91 -14.43
N TYR A 395 -13.62 -18.77 -13.22
CA TYR A 395 -13.35 -19.62 -12.05
C TYR A 395 -13.63 -21.13 -12.23
N ARG A 396 -14.58 -21.49 -13.12
CA ARG A 396 -14.87 -22.90 -13.45
C ARG A 396 -13.94 -23.51 -14.50
N ALA A 397 -13.11 -22.69 -15.15
CA ALA A 397 -12.20 -23.19 -16.17
C ALA A 397 -11.08 -24.03 -15.54
N ARG A 398 -10.63 -25.04 -16.28
CA ARG A 398 -9.48 -25.89 -15.97
C ARG A 398 -8.54 -25.92 -17.16
N LEU A 399 -7.25 -25.92 -16.88
CA LEU A 399 -6.25 -25.98 -17.93
C LEU A 399 -6.22 -27.39 -18.52
N LYS A 400 -6.53 -27.52 -19.80
CA LYS A 400 -6.45 -28.78 -20.54
C LYS A 400 -5.03 -29.03 -21.05
N SER A 401 -4.47 -28.06 -21.75
CA SER A 401 -3.13 -28.13 -22.33
C SER A 401 -2.53 -26.74 -22.52
N VAL A 402 -1.21 -26.66 -22.68
CA VAL A 402 -0.49 -25.43 -23.02
C VAL A 402 0.69 -25.77 -23.93
N ASP A 403 0.87 -25.01 -25.01
CA ASP A 403 2.08 -25.09 -25.84
C ASP A 403 3.19 -24.21 -25.23
N GLU A 404 4.27 -24.85 -24.78
CA GLU A 404 5.40 -24.21 -24.11
C GLU A 404 6.61 -24.06 -25.04
N GLU A 405 6.61 -24.68 -26.23
CA GLU A 405 7.75 -24.66 -27.15
C GLU A 405 8.19 -23.23 -27.53
N PRO A 406 7.27 -22.28 -27.83
CA PRO A 406 7.66 -20.91 -28.17
C PRO A 406 8.45 -20.20 -27.08
N LEU A 407 8.27 -20.59 -25.80
CA LEU A 407 8.94 -19.93 -24.66
C LEU A 407 10.44 -20.24 -24.60
N LYS A 408 10.86 -21.40 -25.11
CA LYS A 408 12.28 -21.82 -25.10
C LYS A 408 13.18 -20.89 -25.90
N ALA A 409 12.63 -20.24 -26.93
CA ALA A 409 13.35 -19.33 -27.81
C ALA A 409 13.37 -17.88 -27.31
N LEU A 410 12.62 -17.56 -26.24
CA LEU A 410 12.51 -16.19 -25.76
C LEU A 410 13.71 -15.79 -24.89
N PRO A 411 14.41 -14.68 -25.21
CA PRO A 411 15.55 -14.23 -24.43
C PRO A 411 15.11 -13.79 -23.02
N GLY A 412 15.90 -14.18 -22.01
CA GLY A 412 15.70 -13.80 -20.62
C GLY A 412 14.56 -14.52 -19.91
N VAL A 413 13.83 -15.44 -20.55
CA VAL A 413 12.90 -16.33 -19.86
C VAL A 413 13.70 -17.38 -19.08
N LEU A 414 13.50 -17.42 -17.76
CA LEU A 414 14.25 -18.27 -16.84
C LEU A 414 13.51 -19.57 -16.54
N LYS A 415 12.19 -19.48 -16.36
CA LYS A 415 11.34 -20.62 -16.01
C LYS A 415 9.88 -20.34 -16.34
N TRP A 416 9.12 -21.40 -16.60
CA TRP A 416 7.67 -21.37 -16.54
C TRP A 416 7.18 -22.44 -15.56
N VAL A 417 6.02 -22.19 -14.97
CA VAL A 417 5.46 -22.94 -13.86
C VAL A 417 4.08 -23.42 -14.27
N ARG A 418 3.85 -24.73 -14.12
CA ARG A 418 2.55 -25.36 -14.22
C ARG A 418 2.31 -26.18 -12.96
N ASP A 419 1.28 -25.82 -12.21
CA ASP A 419 0.83 -26.56 -11.01
C ASP A 419 -0.69 -26.71 -11.08
N GLY A 420 -1.16 -27.88 -11.54
CA GLY A 420 -2.56 -28.05 -11.93
C GLY A 420 -2.98 -27.07 -13.03
N SER A 421 -3.92 -26.17 -12.71
CA SER A 421 -4.38 -25.09 -13.60
C SER A 421 -3.67 -23.75 -13.38
N PHE A 422 -2.77 -23.66 -12.40
CA PHE A 422 -1.93 -22.47 -12.23
C PHE A 422 -0.84 -22.45 -13.30
N LEU A 423 -0.74 -21.32 -14.00
CA LEU A 423 0.29 -21.06 -15.00
C LEU A 423 1.01 -19.75 -14.71
N GLY A 424 2.33 -19.75 -14.86
CA GLY A 424 3.10 -18.51 -14.82
C GLY A 424 4.48 -18.63 -15.46
N VAL A 425 5.08 -17.48 -15.71
CA VAL A 425 6.41 -17.33 -16.31
C VAL A 425 7.28 -16.44 -15.44
N ILE A 426 8.58 -16.70 -15.45
CA ILE A 426 9.60 -15.96 -14.73
C ILE A 426 10.69 -15.56 -15.72
N ALA A 427 11.02 -14.27 -15.77
CA ALA A 427 12.04 -13.71 -16.66
C ALA A 427 12.97 -12.72 -15.95
N GLU A 428 14.11 -12.42 -16.56
CA GLU A 428 15.11 -11.49 -16.04
C GLU A 428 14.60 -10.04 -16.00
N LYS A 429 13.88 -9.62 -17.04
CA LYS A 429 13.28 -8.26 -17.14
C LYS A 429 11.75 -8.32 -17.17
N GLU A 430 11.12 -7.24 -16.72
CA GLU A 430 9.66 -7.15 -16.65
C GLU A 430 8.98 -7.27 -18.02
N GLU A 431 9.49 -6.56 -19.03
CA GLU A 431 8.98 -6.60 -20.40
C GLU A 431 9.11 -7.98 -21.06
N GLN A 432 10.13 -8.76 -20.67
CA GLN A 432 10.31 -10.15 -21.11
C GLN A 432 9.25 -11.06 -20.49
N ALA A 433 8.97 -10.90 -19.19
CA ALA A 433 7.91 -11.65 -18.50
C ALA A 433 6.53 -11.35 -19.10
N VAL A 434 6.25 -10.08 -19.43
CA VAL A 434 5.00 -9.68 -20.11
C VAL A 434 4.87 -10.35 -21.48
N LYS A 435 5.94 -10.33 -22.29
CA LYS A 435 5.95 -10.97 -23.62
C LYS A 435 5.75 -12.48 -23.51
N ALA A 436 6.46 -13.14 -22.60
CA ALA A 436 6.36 -14.57 -22.38
C ALA A 436 4.96 -14.98 -21.89
N ALA A 437 4.36 -14.22 -20.97
CA ALA A 437 3.01 -14.51 -20.48
C ALA A 437 1.95 -14.39 -21.58
N ARG A 438 2.07 -13.39 -22.46
CA ARG A 438 1.18 -13.27 -23.62
C ARG A 438 1.27 -14.48 -24.54
N ILE A 439 2.49 -14.91 -24.89
CA ILE A 439 2.71 -16.06 -25.76
C ILE A 439 2.18 -17.35 -25.10
N MET A 440 2.44 -17.54 -23.80
CA MET A 440 1.90 -18.67 -23.05
C MET A 440 0.36 -18.65 -23.00
N ALA A 441 -0.26 -17.48 -22.84
CA ALA A 441 -1.71 -17.34 -22.83
C ALA A 441 -2.33 -17.68 -24.18
N GLU A 442 -1.68 -17.33 -25.30
CA GLU A 442 -2.11 -17.69 -26.66
C GLU A 442 -2.01 -19.21 -26.91
N GLY A 443 -1.06 -19.89 -26.26
CA GLY A 443 -0.88 -21.34 -26.33
C GLY A 443 -1.71 -22.16 -25.32
N ALA A 444 -2.42 -21.51 -24.39
CA ALA A 444 -3.18 -22.19 -23.34
C ALA A 444 -4.60 -22.55 -23.78
N VAL A 445 -4.97 -23.81 -23.59
CA VAL A 445 -6.31 -24.35 -23.88
C VAL A 445 -7.01 -24.65 -22.57
N TRP A 446 -8.18 -24.05 -22.40
CA TRP A 446 -9.02 -24.19 -21.21
C TRP A 446 -10.30 -24.98 -21.53
N GLU A 447 -10.77 -25.77 -20.56
CA GLU A 447 -12.05 -26.46 -20.61
C GLU A 447 -12.90 -26.13 -19.38
N GLY A 448 -14.23 -26.24 -19.51
CA GLY A 448 -15.18 -25.93 -18.44
C GLY A 448 -16.50 -25.38 -18.99
N GLU A 449 -17.55 -25.40 -18.16
CA GLU A 449 -18.84 -24.76 -18.46
C GLU A 449 -18.70 -23.25 -18.65
N ALA A 450 -19.68 -22.61 -19.28
CA ALA A 450 -19.72 -21.16 -19.42
C ALA A 450 -19.59 -20.45 -18.05
N GLY A 451 -18.94 -19.29 -18.06
CA GLY A 451 -18.77 -18.46 -16.86
C GLY A 451 -20.08 -17.83 -16.35
N LEU A 452 -19.96 -16.96 -15.35
CA LEU A 452 -21.06 -16.13 -14.88
C LEU A 452 -21.61 -15.24 -16.01
N PRO A 453 -22.89 -14.85 -15.97
CA PRO A 453 -23.44 -13.89 -16.91
C PRO A 453 -22.75 -12.53 -16.78
N ASP A 454 -22.98 -11.67 -17.77
CA ASP A 454 -22.61 -10.27 -17.65
C ASP A 454 -23.49 -9.52 -16.64
N HIS A 455 -23.21 -8.24 -16.47
CA HIS A 455 -23.92 -7.38 -15.53
C HIS A 455 -25.43 -7.26 -15.81
N GLN A 456 -25.86 -7.39 -17.07
CA GLN A 456 -27.27 -7.28 -17.43
C GLN A 456 -28.02 -8.56 -17.04
N GLY A 457 -27.39 -9.71 -17.20
CA GLY A 457 -27.96 -11.01 -16.82
C GLY A 457 -27.80 -11.39 -15.35
N LEU A 458 -27.02 -10.64 -14.57
CA LEU A 458 -26.62 -11.03 -13.22
C LEU A 458 -27.80 -11.17 -12.24
N LEU A 459 -28.75 -10.22 -12.25
CA LEU A 459 -29.91 -10.28 -11.35
C LEU A 459 -30.75 -11.54 -11.61
N ALA A 460 -31.12 -11.77 -12.88
CA ALA A 460 -31.91 -12.95 -13.26
C ALA A 460 -31.17 -14.25 -12.93
N TYR A 461 -29.85 -14.28 -13.10
CA TYR A 461 -29.04 -15.42 -12.70
C TYR A 461 -29.05 -15.65 -11.19
N MET A 462 -28.86 -14.60 -10.39
CA MET A 462 -28.91 -14.69 -8.93
C MET A 462 -30.28 -15.21 -8.44
N GLU A 463 -31.38 -14.69 -9.00
CA GLU A 463 -32.74 -15.13 -8.68
C GLU A 463 -33.01 -16.58 -9.10
N SER A 464 -32.29 -17.09 -10.10
CA SER A 464 -32.41 -18.49 -10.55
C SER A 464 -31.57 -19.48 -9.73
N GLN A 465 -30.66 -19.00 -8.87
CA GLN A 465 -29.85 -19.89 -8.02
C GLN A 465 -30.66 -20.31 -6.79
N PRO A 466 -30.34 -21.46 -6.17
CA PRO A 466 -30.89 -21.81 -4.87
C PRO A 466 -30.58 -20.72 -3.84
N ASP A 467 -31.62 -20.19 -3.17
CA ASP A 467 -31.47 -19.21 -2.11
C ASP A 467 -31.71 -19.83 -0.72
N GLN A 468 -31.11 -19.19 0.29
CA GLN A 468 -31.38 -19.47 1.69
C GLN A 468 -31.63 -18.14 2.39
N ALA A 469 -32.83 -17.98 2.95
CA ALA A 469 -33.20 -16.83 3.73
C ALA A 469 -32.98 -17.09 5.23
N PHE A 470 -32.50 -16.08 5.95
CA PHE A 470 -32.27 -16.12 7.39
C PHE A 470 -33.13 -15.07 8.08
N LEU A 471 -33.70 -15.42 9.24
CA LEU A 471 -34.35 -14.42 10.09
C LEU A 471 -33.28 -13.47 10.64
N VAL A 472 -33.49 -12.16 10.52
CA VAL A 472 -32.58 -11.16 11.09
C VAL A 472 -33.16 -10.63 12.39
N GLN A 473 -32.51 -10.92 13.51
CA GLN A 473 -32.84 -10.40 14.85
C GLN A 473 -31.74 -9.44 15.30
N GLU A 474 -32.12 -8.20 15.62
CA GLU A 474 -31.18 -7.14 16.04
C GLU A 474 -29.98 -6.97 15.08
N GLY A 475 -30.23 -7.08 13.78
CA GLY A 475 -29.20 -6.96 12.75
C GLY A 475 -28.32 -8.20 12.56
N THR A 476 -28.58 -9.28 13.30
CA THR A 476 -27.83 -10.54 13.22
C THR A 476 -28.69 -11.63 12.58
N PRO A 477 -28.17 -12.35 11.55
CA PRO A 477 -28.87 -13.51 11.02
C PRO A 477 -28.88 -14.65 12.05
N VAL A 478 -30.04 -15.25 12.27
CA VAL A 478 -30.26 -16.41 13.14
C VAL A 478 -30.90 -17.55 12.35
N ASP A 479 -30.74 -18.78 12.84
CA ASP A 479 -31.28 -20.00 12.20
C ASP A 479 -32.77 -20.23 12.50
N ASP A 480 -33.40 -19.36 13.29
CA ASP A 480 -34.83 -19.43 13.60
C ASP A 480 -35.72 -19.31 12.34
N PRO A 481 -36.90 -19.97 12.33
CA PRO A 481 -37.82 -19.90 11.21
C PRO A 481 -38.31 -18.46 10.98
N ILE A 482 -38.35 -18.05 9.70
CA ILE A 482 -38.87 -16.74 9.30
C ILE A 482 -40.39 -16.72 9.54
N PRO A 483 -40.91 -15.88 10.45
CA PRO A 483 -42.34 -15.82 10.71
C PRO A 483 -43.07 -15.25 9.47
N PRO A 484 -44.34 -15.63 9.24
CA PRO A 484 -45.12 -15.04 8.17
C PRO A 484 -45.24 -13.54 8.40
N VAL A 485 -44.88 -12.75 7.37
CA VAL A 485 -45.02 -11.30 7.41
C VAL A 485 -46.46 -10.95 7.06
N SER A 486 -47.28 -10.71 8.08
CA SER A 486 -48.65 -10.22 7.92
C SER A 486 -48.68 -8.71 8.17
N PRO A 487 -49.27 -7.90 7.28
CA PRO A 487 -49.44 -6.47 7.55
C PRO A 487 -50.32 -6.28 8.79
N PRO A 488 -50.05 -5.25 9.62
CA PRO A 488 -50.91 -4.88 10.73
C PRO A 488 -52.35 -4.68 10.28
N SER A 489 -53.32 -5.05 11.12
CA SER A 489 -54.75 -4.96 10.79
C SER A 489 -55.24 -3.53 10.52
N ASP A 490 -54.51 -2.54 11.03
CA ASP A 490 -54.75 -1.10 10.88
C ASP A 490 -53.88 -0.45 9.78
N ALA A 491 -53.12 -1.25 9.03
CA ALA A 491 -52.33 -0.75 7.91
C ALA A 491 -53.23 -0.15 6.83
N VAL A 492 -53.05 1.14 6.54
CA VAL A 492 -53.80 1.86 5.49
C VAL A 492 -53.29 1.50 4.09
N HIS A 493 -51.97 1.30 3.96
CA HIS A 493 -51.31 0.93 2.72
C HIS A 493 -50.17 -0.08 2.97
N THR A 494 -50.00 -1.01 2.04
CA THR A 494 -48.87 -1.93 1.99
C THR A 494 -48.11 -1.69 0.70
N TYR A 495 -46.79 -1.53 0.78
CA TYR A 495 -45.91 -1.38 -0.37
C TYR A 495 -44.93 -2.54 -0.44
N GLN A 496 -44.68 -3.02 -1.65
CA GLN A 496 -43.66 -4.02 -1.93
C GLN A 496 -42.75 -3.48 -3.04
N ALA A 497 -41.44 -3.61 -2.85
CA ALA A 497 -40.44 -3.17 -3.82
C ALA A 497 -39.23 -4.11 -3.80
N VAL A 498 -38.56 -4.23 -4.94
CA VAL A 498 -37.30 -4.96 -5.09
C VAL A 498 -36.21 -3.96 -5.43
N TYR A 499 -35.08 -4.07 -4.74
CA TYR A 499 -33.90 -3.22 -4.96
C TYR A 499 -32.73 -4.11 -5.32
N PHE A 500 -32.11 -3.84 -6.46
CA PHE A 500 -30.87 -4.49 -6.87
C PHE A 500 -29.73 -3.48 -6.80
N ARG A 501 -28.67 -3.85 -6.08
CA ARG A 501 -27.40 -3.13 -6.09
C ARG A 501 -26.38 -3.98 -6.86
N PRO A 502 -25.88 -3.50 -8.00
CA PRO A 502 -24.90 -4.25 -8.74
C PRO A 502 -23.57 -4.38 -7.99
N TYR A 503 -22.81 -5.41 -8.34
CA TYR A 503 -21.43 -5.55 -7.92
C TYR A 503 -20.61 -4.39 -8.46
N HIS A 504 -19.79 -3.83 -7.58
CA HIS A 504 -18.85 -2.78 -7.92
C HIS A 504 -17.46 -3.27 -7.56
N MET A 505 -16.57 -3.18 -8.53
CA MET A 505 -15.16 -3.40 -8.29
C MET A 505 -14.58 -2.25 -7.44
N HIS A 506 -13.66 -2.58 -6.54
CA HIS A 506 -12.72 -1.70 -5.87
C HIS A 506 -12.02 -0.80 -6.88
N ALA A 507 -11.59 -1.32 -8.05
CA ALA A 507 -10.92 -0.55 -9.11
C ALA A 507 -9.75 0.29 -8.61
N ALA A 508 -8.87 -0.33 -7.81
CA ALA A 508 -7.63 0.30 -7.40
C ALA A 508 -6.85 0.81 -8.62
N LEU A 509 -6.17 1.96 -8.49
CA LEU A 509 -5.66 2.67 -9.66
C LEU A 509 -4.65 1.84 -10.47
N GLY A 510 -3.81 1.10 -9.77
CA GLY A 510 -2.90 0.08 -10.29
C GLY A 510 -3.44 -1.33 -9.97
N PRO A 511 -3.09 -2.35 -10.76
CA PRO A 511 -3.39 -3.74 -10.45
C PRO A 511 -2.64 -4.22 -9.21
N SER A 512 -3.03 -5.37 -8.69
CA SER A 512 -2.41 -6.04 -7.55
C SER A 512 -1.02 -6.55 -7.88
N ALA A 513 -0.12 -6.50 -6.89
CA ALA A 513 1.27 -6.93 -7.04
C ALA A 513 1.85 -7.40 -5.71
N ALA A 514 2.86 -8.26 -5.79
CA ALA A 514 3.64 -8.69 -4.65
C ALA A 514 5.07 -9.04 -5.07
N VAL A 515 5.98 -9.03 -4.11
CA VAL A 515 7.30 -9.64 -4.27
C VAL A 515 7.40 -10.78 -3.28
N ALA A 516 7.87 -11.94 -3.71
CA ALA A 516 8.11 -13.07 -2.83
C ALA A 516 9.55 -13.58 -2.97
N HIS A 517 10.16 -13.96 -1.86
CA HIS A 517 11.46 -14.60 -1.83
C HIS A 517 11.38 -15.88 -1.02
N PHE A 518 11.68 -17.01 -1.67
CA PHE A 518 11.69 -18.32 -1.04
C PHE A 518 13.11 -18.89 -1.04
N GLU A 519 13.68 -19.10 0.15
CA GLU A 519 15.05 -19.60 0.31
C GLU A 519 15.18 -20.40 1.61
N GLY A 520 15.86 -21.55 1.56
CA GLY A 520 16.11 -22.36 2.76
C GLY A 520 14.85 -22.79 3.52
N GLY A 521 13.74 -23.02 2.80
CA GLY A 521 12.44 -23.36 3.40
C GLY A 521 11.67 -22.17 4.01
N LYS A 522 12.22 -20.96 3.92
CA LYS A 522 11.60 -19.73 4.44
C LYS A 522 11.04 -18.87 3.32
N LEU A 523 9.88 -18.27 3.56
CA LEU A 523 9.19 -17.39 2.64
C LEU A 523 9.10 -15.98 3.22
N THR A 524 9.58 -14.98 2.48
CA THR A 524 9.26 -13.57 2.75
C THR A 524 8.40 -13.02 1.61
N VAL A 525 7.29 -12.38 1.95
CA VAL A 525 6.37 -11.76 0.98
C VAL A 525 6.20 -10.27 1.30
N TRP A 526 6.45 -9.41 0.33
CA TRP A 526 6.07 -8.01 0.34
C TRP A 526 4.76 -7.84 -0.43
N SER A 527 3.71 -7.37 0.23
CA SER A 527 2.37 -7.22 -0.37
C SER A 527 1.71 -5.93 0.11
N HIS A 528 0.77 -5.42 -0.70
CA HIS A 528 -0.11 -4.30 -0.33
C HIS A 528 -1.42 -4.75 0.34
N THR A 529 -1.45 -5.98 0.87
CA THR A 529 -2.55 -6.57 1.64
C THR A 529 -3.03 -5.68 2.79
N GLN A 530 -4.32 -5.71 3.11
CA GLN A 530 -4.85 -5.05 4.30
C GLN A 530 -4.54 -5.80 5.61
N GLY A 531 -4.14 -7.07 5.52
CA GLY A 531 -4.01 -7.97 6.68
C GLY A 531 -2.87 -8.95 6.53
N VAL A 532 -1.67 -8.56 6.98
CA VAL A 532 -0.47 -9.40 6.87
C VAL A 532 -0.53 -10.71 7.68
N TYR A 533 -1.25 -10.73 8.81
CA TYR A 533 -1.38 -11.95 9.64
C TYR A 533 -2.41 -12.95 9.09
N PRO A 534 -3.60 -12.50 8.62
CA PRO A 534 -4.47 -13.34 7.80
C PRO A 534 -3.76 -13.91 6.57
N LEU A 535 -3.09 -13.06 5.77
CA LEU A 535 -2.35 -13.52 4.60
C LEU A 535 -1.27 -14.55 4.95
N ARG A 536 -0.49 -14.32 6.02
CA ARG A 536 0.49 -15.31 6.50
C ARG A 536 -0.16 -16.66 6.83
N SER A 537 -1.34 -16.63 7.43
CA SER A 537 -2.07 -17.85 7.80
C SER A 537 -2.58 -18.59 6.55
N ALA A 538 -3.11 -17.86 5.56
CA ALA A 538 -3.53 -18.42 4.28
C ALA A 538 -2.34 -19.02 3.51
N LEU A 539 -1.22 -18.31 3.42
CA LEU A 539 0.00 -18.81 2.79
C LEU A 539 0.54 -20.08 3.46
N ALA A 540 0.54 -20.12 4.81
CA ALA A 540 0.95 -21.30 5.57
C ALA A 540 0.10 -22.53 5.20
N GLN A 541 -1.21 -22.35 5.11
CA GLN A 541 -2.14 -23.42 4.74
C GLN A 541 -1.94 -23.88 3.29
N VAL A 542 -1.96 -22.95 2.33
CA VAL A 542 -1.90 -23.29 0.89
C VAL A 542 -0.54 -23.87 0.50
N LEU A 543 0.55 -23.37 1.09
CA LEU A 543 1.91 -23.81 0.77
C LEU A 543 2.40 -24.95 1.65
N SER A 544 1.61 -25.37 2.65
CA SER A 544 1.99 -26.37 3.66
C SER A 544 3.32 -26.01 4.36
N LEU A 545 3.43 -24.75 4.80
CA LEU A 545 4.59 -24.22 5.52
C LEU A 545 4.21 -23.84 6.95
N ASP A 546 5.16 -23.96 7.89
CA ASP A 546 4.96 -23.46 9.24
C ASP A 546 4.89 -21.92 9.23
N LYS A 547 3.96 -21.33 10.01
CA LYS A 547 3.81 -19.86 10.10
C LYS A 547 5.08 -19.14 10.54
N LYS A 548 5.96 -19.79 11.31
CA LYS A 548 7.25 -19.23 11.77
C LYS A 548 8.25 -19.04 10.62
N ASP A 549 8.09 -19.81 9.54
CA ASP A 549 8.94 -19.77 8.36
C ASP A 549 8.38 -18.84 7.28
N ILE A 550 7.28 -18.14 7.57
CA ILE A 550 6.68 -17.14 6.69
C ILE A 550 6.71 -15.76 7.35
N ARG A 551 7.29 -14.78 6.65
CA ARG A 551 7.21 -13.37 6.99
C ARG A 551 6.44 -12.63 5.91
N VAL A 552 5.41 -11.90 6.30
CA VAL A 552 4.67 -10.99 5.42
C VAL A 552 4.94 -9.56 5.87
N ILE A 553 5.35 -8.73 4.92
CA ILE A 553 5.72 -7.34 5.12
C ILE A 553 4.78 -6.49 4.26
N HIS A 554 4.01 -5.63 4.89
CA HIS A 554 3.18 -4.69 4.16
C HIS A 554 4.06 -3.65 3.46
N MET A 555 3.77 -3.38 2.19
CA MET A 555 4.26 -2.24 1.44
C MET A 555 3.08 -1.55 0.75
N GLU A 556 3.06 -0.22 0.79
CA GLU A 556 1.95 0.54 0.21
C GLU A 556 1.75 0.20 -1.28
N GLY A 557 0.48 0.11 -1.68
CA GLY A 557 0.04 -0.17 -3.03
C GLY A 557 -0.85 0.93 -3.62
N PRO A 558 -1.55 0.64 -4.72
CA PRO A 558 -2.39 1.60 -5.45
C PRO A 558 -3.75 1.91 -4.79
N GLY A 559 -3.88 1.63 -3.49
CA GLY A 559 -5.16 1.58 -2.77
C GLY A 559 -5.74 0.17 -2.78
N CYS A 560 -6.53 -0.16 -1.75
CA CYS A 560 -7.09 -1.49 -1.54
C CYS A 560 -8.62 -1.46 -1.51
N TYR A 561 -9.20 -0.53 -0.73
CA TYR A 561 -10.65 -0.24 -0.67
C TYR A 561 -11.54 -1.39 -0.16
N GLY A 562 -10.94 -2.39 0.47
CA GLY A 562 -11.57 -3.68 0.74
C GLY A 562 -10.64 -4.78 0.24
N HIS A 563 -11.17 -5.98 0.06
CA HIS A 563 -10.38 -7.14 -0.34
C HIS A 563 -10.22 -7.19 -1.86
N ASN A 564 -9.32 -6.38 -2.43
CA ASN A 564 -8.89 -6.54 -3.82
C ASN A 564 -7.90 -7.73 -3.96
N GLY A 565 -7.39 -7.97 -5.17
CA GLY A 565 -6.49 -9.10 -5.48
C GLY A 565 -5.09 -9.08 -4.83
N ALA A 566 -4.85 -8.28 -3.78
CA ALA A 566 -3.55 -8.16 -3.12
C ALA A 566 -3.05 -9.49 -2.52
N ASP A 567 -3.95 -10.23 -1.89
CA ASP A 567 -3.65 -11.51 -1.24
C ASP A 567 -3.43 -12.61 -2.28
N ASP A 568 -4.22 -12.60 -3.37
CA ASP A 568 -4.05 -13.53 -4.49
C ASP A 568 -2.74 -13.28 -5.24
N ALA A 569 -2.38 -12.01 -5.50
CA ALA A 569 -1.09 -11.66 -6.10
C ALA A 569 0.09 -12.06 -5.20
N ALA A 570 -0.09 -12.02 -3.87
CA ALA A 570 0.90 -12.50 -2.93
C ALA A 570 1.08 -14.03 -2.99
N LEU A 571 -0.01 -14.79 -3.11
CA LEU A 571 0.05 -16.24 -3.31
C LEU A 571 0.71 -16.59 -4.65
N ASP A 572 0.31 -15.95 -5.74
CA ASP A 572 0.92 -16.13 -7.06
C ASP A 572 2.44 -15.89 -7.02
N ALA A 573 2.87 -14.79 -6.38
CA ALA A 573 4.28 -14.48 -6.23
C ALA A 573 5.01 -15.57 -5.44
N ALA A 574 4.41 -16.06 -4.35
CA ALA A 574 4.97 -17.12 -3.53
C ALA A 574 5.11 -18.45 -4.30
N LEU A 575 4.12 -18.81 -5.13
CA LEU A 575 4.18 -20.00 -5.99
C LEU A 575 5.33 -19.90 -7.01
N LEU A 576 5.50 -18.74 -7.65
CA LEU A 576 6.62 -18.51 -8.57
C LEU A 576 7.98 -18.50 -7.86
N ALA A 577 8.09 -17.87 -6.69
CA ALA A 577 9.31 -17.86 -5.89
C ALA A 577 9.69 -19.27 -5.41
N ARG A 578 8.71 -20.09 -5.01
CA ARG A 578 8.94 -21.51 -4.67
C ARG A 578 9.44 -22.32 -5.87
N ALA A 579 8.99 -21.97 -7.08
CA ALA A 579 9.46 -22.62 -8.29
C ALA A 579 10.89 -22.18 -8.70
N LEU A 580 11.37 -21.02 -8.25
CA LEU A 580 12.74 -20.55 -8.47
C LEU A 580 13.39 -20.06 -7.16
N PRO A 581 13.75 -20.96 -6.24
CA PRO A 581 14.29 -20.58 -4.93
C PRO A 581 15.59 -19.78 -5.03
N GLY A 582 15.85 -18.93 -4.02
CA GLY A 582 17.05 -18.11 -3.91
C GLY A 582 17.05 -16.83 -4.75
N ARG A 583 15.97 -16.55 -5.49
CA ARG A 583 15.78 -15.27 -6.20
C ARG A 583 14.44 -14.64 -5.81
N PRO A 584 14.40 -13.36 -5.42
CA PRO A 584 13.13 -12.66 -5.24
C PRO A 584 12.36 -12.57 -6.56
N VAL A 585 11.06 -12.84 -6.55
CA VAL A 585 10.18 -12.77 -7.72
C VAL A 585 9.18 -11.63 -7.54
N SER A 586 9.26 -10.61 -8.41
CA SER A 586 8.27 -9.53 -8.50
C SER A 586 7.14 -9.91 -9.44
N LEU A 587 5.95 -10.12 -8.88
CA LEU A 587 4.73 -10.39 -9.63
C LEU A 587 3.87 -9.12 -9.67
N LYS A 588 3.37 -8.79 -10.85
CA LYS A 588 2.35 -7.75 -11.04
C LYS A 588 1.27 -8.29 -11.96
N TRP A 589 0.02 -8.16 -11.53
CA TRP A 589 -1.12 -8.44 -12.39
C TRP A 589 -1.21 -7.39 -13.50
N THR A 590 -1.82 -7.78 -14.62
CA THR A 590 -2.30 -6.81 -15.60
C THR A 590 -3.64 -6.23 -15.15
N ARG A 591 -4.05 -5.12 -15.76
CA ARG A 591 -5.39 -4.57 -15.55
C ARG A 591 -6.50 -5.55 -15.92
N ARG A 592 -6.25 -6.41 -16.91
CA ARG A 592 -7.19 -7.47 -17.30
C ARG A 592 -7.30 -8.54 -16.23
N ASP A 593 -6.18 -8.96 -15.63
CA ASP A 593 -6.20 -9.93 -14.54
C ASP A 593 -6.99 -9.39 -13.35
N GLU A 594 -6.74 -8.13 -12.95
CA GLU A 594 -7.51 -7.47 -11.89
C GLU A 594 -9.01 -7.47 -12.19
N HIS A 595 -9.43 -6.98 -13.35
CA HIS A 595 -10.85 -6.88 -13.67
C HIS A 595 -11.59 -8.22 -13.74
N LEU A 596 -10.87 -9.31 -14.01
CA LEU A 596 -11.45 -10.64 -14.12
C LEU A 596 -11.48 -11.39 -12.78
N TRP A 597 -10.66 -11.00 -11.80
CA TRP A 597 -10.39 -11.80 -10.59
C TRP A 597 -10.48 -11.00 -9.28
N GLU A 598 -10.87 -9.73 -9.33
CA GLU A 598 -11.17 -8.90 -8.16
C GLU A 598 -12.57 -9.13 -7.59
#